data_AF-A0A6I4XKL4-F1
#
_entry.id   AF-A0A6I4XKL4-F1
#
_cell.length_a   1.000
_cell.length_b   1.000
_cell.length_c   1.000
_cell.angle_alpha   90.00
_cell.angle_beta   90.00
_cell.angle_gamma   90.00
#
_symmetry.space_group_name_H-M   'P 1'
#
loop_
_entity.id
_entity.type
_entity.pdbx_description
1 polymer ?
#
loop_
_entity_poly.entity_id
_entity_poly.type
_entity_poly.pdbx_seq_one_letter_code
_entity_poly.pdbx_strand_id
1 'polypeptide(L)' 'EEVTAFKGRELHDRYAAIYMDATYIPLKRKTVAKEAIHIAVGIRPDGSKEVLSYAIAPTESITIWEEILLDLQE' A
#
# COMPACT_ATOMS: atom_id res chain seq x y z
N GLU A 1 12.56 -8.09 9.34
CA GLU A 1 13.61 -7.62 8.43
C GLU A 1 13.08 -7.43 7.02
N GLU A 2 12.44 -8.44 6.41
CA GLU A 2 11.91 -8.34 5.03
C GLU A 2 10.87 -7.23 4.81
N VAL A 3 9.94 -7.03 5.75
CA VAL A 3 8.92 -5.96 5.64
C VAL A 3 9.54 -4.57 5.65
N THR A 4 10.54 -4.35 6.52
CA THR A 4 11.25 -3.07 6.58
C THR A 4 12.08 -2.84 5.33
N ALA A 5 12.76 -3.88 4.84
CA ALA A 5 13.51 -3.82 3.59
C ALA A 5 12.60 -3.56 2.38
N PHE A 6 11.40 -4.15 2.35
CA PHE A 6 10.39 -3.82 1.35
C PHE A 6 10.04 -2.34 1.43
N LYS A 7 9.63 -1.83 2.60
CA LYS A 7 9.22 -0.42 2.74
C LYS A 7 10.31 0.60 2.37
N GLY A 8 11.59 0.27 2.60
CA GLY A 8 12.72 1.16 2.29
C GLY A 8 13.42 0.90 0.95
N ARG A 9 12.86 0.06 0.07
CA ARG A 9 13.47 -0.22 -1.23
C ARG A 9 13.30 0.96 -2.19
N GLU A 10 14.25 1.13 -3.10
CA GLU A 10 14.14 2.10 -4.19
C GLU A 10 13.01 1.70 -5.15
N LEU A 11 12.16 2.67 -5.49
CA LEU A 11 11.07 2.54 -6.45
C LEU A 11 11.50 3.04 -7.83
N HIS A 12 10.78 2.62 -8.86
CA HIS A 12 11.03 3.15 -10.21
C HIS A 12 10.73 4.66 -10.28
N ASP A 13 11.57 5.41 -11.02
CA ASP A 13 11.49 6.89 -11.14
C ASP A 13 10.13 7.40 -11.62
N ARG A 14 9.43 6.61 -12.46
CA ARG A 14 8.14 6.99 -13.03
C ARG A 14 7.18 5.82 -13.18
N TYR A 15 5.90 6.12 -13.00
CA TYR A 15 4.78 5.22 -13.25
C TYR A 15 3.80 5.88 -14.23
N ALA A 16 3.27 5.08 -15.16
CA ALA A 16 2.22 5.50 -16.08
C ALA A 16 0.86 5.63 -15.38
N ALA A 17 0.62 4.78 -14.37
CA ALA A 17 -0.57 4.83 -13.52
C ALA A 17 -0.27 4.23 -12.14
N ILE A 18 -1.00 4.70 -11.13
CA ILE A 18 -1.02 4.08 -9.79
C ILE A 18 -2.45 3.68 -9.49
N TYR A 19 -2.66 2.40 -9.19
CA TYR A 19 -3.92 1.85 -8.72
C TYR A 19 -3.89 1.77 -7.20
N MET A 20 -4.96 2.20 -6.55
CA MET A 20 -5.12 2.15 -5.11
C MET A 20 -6.46 1.48 -4.81
N ASP A 21 -6.44 0.47 -3.94
CA ASP A 21 -7.64 -0.22 -3.50
C ASP A 21 -7.48 -0.76 -2.07
N ALA A 22 -8.59 -0.88 -1.36
CA ALA A 22 -8.64 -1.42 -0.01
C ALA A 22 -9.49 -2.70 0.04
N THR A 23 -8.93 -3.77 0.59
CA THR A 23 -9.67 -5.03 0.82
C THR A 23 -9.79 -5.34 2.30
N TYR A 24 -10.97 -5.76 2.73
CA TYR A 24 -11.23 -6.11 4.13
C TYR A 24 -10.94 -7.57 4.38
N ILE A 25 -9.97 -7.85 5.26
CA ILE A 25 -9.68 -9.21 5.71
C ILE A 25 -10.00 -9.40 7.19
N PRO A 26 -10.47 -10.59 7.62
CA PRO A 26 -10.57 -10.92 9.04
C PRO A 26 -9.16 -11.00 9.64
N LEU A 27 -8.83 -10.08 10.54
CA LEU A 27 -7.57 -10.05 11.27
C LEU A 27 -7.81 -10.33 12.75
N LYS A 28 -7.05 -11.27 13.32
CA LYS A 28 -7.09 -11.55 14.75
C LYS A 28 -5.99 -10.77 15.45
N ARG A 29 -6.38 -9.73 16.19
CA ARG A 29 -5.50 -9.07 17.18
C ARG A 29 -5.78 -9.67 18.56
N LYS A 30 -6.67 -9.05 19.34
CA LYS A 30 -7.25 -9.64 20.58
C LYS A 30 -8.52 -10.43 20.26
N THR A 31 -9.41 -9.83 19.47
CA THR A 31 -10.58 -10.44 18.87
C THR A 31 -10.42 -10.50 17.35
N VAL A 32 -11.30 -11.21 16.66
CA VAL A 32 -11.35 -11.21 15.19
C VAL A 32 -12.23 -10.05 14.74
N ALA A 33 -11.67 -9.14 13.94
CA ALA A 33 -12.39 -8.05 13.29
C ALA A 33 -11.98 -7.96 11.82
N LYS A 34 -12.83 -7.39 10.97
CA LYS A 34 -12.44 -7.07 9.59
C LYS A 34 -11.66 -5.77 9.61
N GLU A 35 -10.45 -5.78 9.07
CA GLU A 35 -9.60 -4.59 8.91
C GLU A 35 -9.28 -4.38 7.44
N ALA A 36 -9.09 -3.11 7.06
CA ALA A 36 -8.80 -2.71 5.70
C ALA A 36 -7.30 -2.80 5.42
N ILE A 37 -6.93 -3.57 4.39
CA ILE A 37 -5.60 -3.56 3.80
C ILE A 37 -5.65 -2.66 2.56
N HIS A 38 -4.94 -1.55 2.65
CA HIS A 38 -4.75 -0.58 1.58
C HIS A 38 -3.52 -1.00 0.78
N ILE A 39 -3.64 -1.10 -0.55
CA ILE A 39 -2.54 -1.50 -1.43
C ILE A 39 -2.44 -0.47 -2.56
N ALA A 40 -1.24 0.06 -2.77
CA ALA A 40 -0.89 0.87 -3.93
C ALA A 40 -0.05 0.03 -4.91
N VAL A 41 -0.45 0.00 -6.19
CA VAL A 41 0.22 -0.73 -7.27
C VAL A 41 0.59 0.24 -8.39
N GLY A 42 1.86 0.33 -8.72
CA GLY A 42 2.38 1.13 -9.82
C GLY A 42 2.42 0.31 -11.10
N ILE A 43 2.02 0.93 -12.20
CA ILE A 43 2.24 0.41 -13.55
C ILE A 43 3.36 1.21 -14.19
N ARG A 44 4.47 0.55 -14.50
CA ARG A 44 5.63 1.17 -15.16
C ARG A 44 5.32 1.48 -16.63
N PRO A 45 6.10 2.37 -17.28
CA PRO A 45 5.91 2.68 -18.69
C PRO A 45 5.99 1.48 -19.64
N ASP A 46 6.70 0.41 -19.24
CA ASP A 46 6.79 -0.85 -19.99
C ASP A 46 5.59 -1.80 -19.75
N GLY A 47 4.62 -1.39 -18.93
CA GLY A 47 3.42 -2.15 -18.59
C GLY A 47 3.61 -3.15 -17.45
N SER A 48 4.82 -3.31 -16.91
CA SER A 48 5.04 -4.15 -15.73
C SER A 48 4.41 -3.52 -14.48
N LYS A 49 4.03 -4.37 -13.53
CA LYS A 49 3.35 -3.97 -12.29
C LYS A 49 4.25 -4.24 -11.10
N GLU A 50 4.23 -3.34 -10.13
CA GLU A 50 4.83 -3.59 -8.83
C GLU A 50 3.95 -3.02 -7.72
N VAL A 51 3.88 -3.72 -6.59
CA VAL A 51 3.28 -3.16 -5.37
C VAL A 51 4.23 -2.07 -4.90
N LEU A 52 3.73 -0.87 -4.61
CA LEU A 52 4.51 0.28 -4.15
C LEU A 52 4.56 0.32 -2.62
N SER A 53 3.39 0.36 -2.01
CA SER A 53 3.21 0.43 -0.56
C SER A 53 1.93 -0.29 -0.14
N TYR A 54 1.84 -0.60 1.15
CA TYR A 54 0.64 -1.11 1.78
C TYR A 54 0.51 -0.62 3.23
N ALA A 55 -0.74 -0.47 3.68
CA ALA A 55 -1.05 -0.14 5.06
C ALA A 55 -2.23 -0.99 5.57
N ILE A 56 -2.21 -1.32 6.86
CA ILE A 56 -3.31 -2.03 7.52
C ILE A 56 -3.90 -1.08 8.55
N ALA A 57 -5.18 -0.77 8.39
CA ALA A 57 -5.92 0.12 9.29
C ALA A 57 -7.26 -0.50 9.69
N PRO A 58 -7.81 -0.17 10.87
CA PRO A 58 -9.09 -0.70 11.31
C PRO A 58 -10.24 -0.44 10.32
N THR A 59 -10.21 0.71 9.64
CA THR A 59 -11.18 1.12 8.63
C THR A 59 -10.48 1.73 7.45
N GLU A 60 -11.17 1.77 6.32
CA GLU A 60 -10.79 2.60 5.19
C GLU A 60 -10.95 4.09 5.55
N SER A 61 -9.89 4.87 5.36
CA SER A 61 -9.88 6.29 5.69
C SER A 61 -9.03 7.07 4.70
N ILE A 62 -9.46 8.28 4.37
CA ILE A 62 -8.73 9.22 3.52
C ILE A 62 -7.33 9.51 4.09
N THR A 63 -7.20 9.56 5.41
CA THR A 63 -5.92 9.79 6.09
C THR A 63 -4.88 8.72 5.76
N ILE A 64 -5.30 7.45 5.65
CA ILE A 64 -4.38 6.35 5.32
C ILE A 64 -3.92 6.45 3.87
N TRP A 65 -4.79 6.89 2.96
CA TRP A 65 -4.41 7.13 1.57
C TRP A 65 -3.45 8.32 1.43
N GLU A 66 -3.67 9.39 2.20
CA GLU A 66 -2.77 10.54 2.24
C GLU A 66 -1.37 10.14 2.75
N GLU A 67 -1.29 9.39 3.85
CA GLU A 67 -0.02 8.85 4.36
C GLU A 67 0.71 7.99 3.32
N ILE A 68 0.00 7.06 2.65
CA ILE A 68 0.60 6.24 1.59
C ILE A 68 1.16 7.10 0.46
N LEU A 69 0.44 8.13 0.01
CA LEU A 69 0.88 8.97 -1.10
C LEU A 69 2.07 9.85 -0.72
N LEU A 70 2.11 10.35 0.52
CA LEU A 70 3.25 11.11 1.05
C LEU A 70 4.49 10.23 1.16
N ASP A 71 4.36 9.00 1.67
CA ASP A 71 5.45 8.01 1.74
C ASP A 71 6.01 7.65 0.35
N LEU A 72 5.18 7.71 -0.70
CA LEU A 72 5.61 7.44 -2.08
C LEU A 72 6.27 8.63 -2.78
N GLN A 73 6.18 9.83 -2.19
CA GLN A 73 6.80 11.03 -2.73
C GLN A 73 8.25 11.21 -2.23
N GLU A 74 8.59 10.63 -1.08
CA GLU A 74 9.96 10.58 -0.54
C GLU A 74 10.87 9.61 -1.32
#